data_AF-A0A8T5KGB2-F1
#
_entry.id   AF-A0A8T5KGB2-F1
#
_cell.length_a   1.000
_cell.length_b   1.000
_cell.length_c   1.000
_cell.angle_alpha   90.00
_cell.angle_beta   90.00
_cell.angle_gamma   90.00
#
_symmetry.space_group_name_H-M   'P 1'
#
loop_
_entity.id
_entity.type
_entity.pdbx_description
1 polymer ?
#
loop_
_entity_poly.entity_id
_entity_poly.type
_entity_poly.pdbx_seq_one_letter_code
_entity_poly.pdbx_strand_id
1 'polypeptide(L)'
;MFDLTKDQIERAKSIHHSSLVVDTHNDTILHVITSPPFVTSGNGAPVPRRSLGEKSEHGQIDIPRTQMGGVDCLLFAMYVSPLYSSRLLRLVQMLDTFNIEVENNLDTISIATSYDEITKTVKNGKIAAVITVEGGEPLEGKIESLRNELNEIQEQSSQIRERKA
;
A
#
# COMPACT_ATOMS: atom_id res chain seq x y z
N MET A 1 -24.88 12.75 -7.89
CA MET A 1 -23.73 13.28 -8.65
C MET A 1 -23.68 14.77 -8.40
N PHE A 2 -22.53 15.34 -8.07
CA PHE A 2 -22.43 16.78 -7.79
C PHE A 2 -22.60 17.58 -9.09
N ASP A 3 -23.42 18.62 -9.07
CA ASP A 3 -23.59 19.52 -10.21
C ASP A 3 -22.53 20.63 -10.13
N LEU A 4 -21.33 20.34 -10.63
CA LEU A 4 -20.19 21.24 -10.60
C LEU A 4 -20.12 22.09 -11.88
N THR A 5 -19.95 23.39 -11.70
CA THR A 5 -19.63 24.31 -12.81
C THR A 5 -18.25 24.01 -13.40
N LYS A 6 -18.02 24.44 -14.65
CA LYS A 6 -16.70 24.31 -15.30
C LYS A 6 -15.58 24.93 -14.47
N ASP A 7 -15.80 26.11 -13.91
CA ASP A 7 -14.81 26.81 -13.10
C ASP A 7 -14.48 26.05 -11.81
N GLN A 8 -15.47 25.39 -11.18
CA GLN A 8 -15.23 24.53 -10.02
C GLN A 8 -14.40 23.30 -10.38
N ILE A 9 -14.66 22.68 -11.53
CA ILE A 9 -13.88 21.52 -12.02
C ILE A 9 -12.43 21.92 -12.29
N GLU A 10 -12.21 23.02 -13.02
CA GLU A 10 -10.85 23.47 -13.35
C GLU A 10 -10.10 23.93 -12.10
N ARG A 11 -10.76 24.60 -11.17
CA ARG A 11 -10.18 24.94 -9.86
C ARG A 11 -9.79 23.69 -9.06
N ALA A 12 -10.67 22.68 -9.01
CA ALA A 12 -10.39 21.43 -8.29
C ALA A 12 -9.17 20.72 -8.90
N LYS A 13 -9.12 20.61 -10.24
CA LYS A 13 -7.94 20.06 -10.93
C LYS A 13 -6.68 20.86 -10.63
N SER A 14 -6.73 22.20 -10.67
CA SER A 14 -5.54 23.02 -10.40
C SER A 14 -5.00 22.80 -8.99
N ILE A 15 -5.87 22.73 -7.97
CA ILE A 15 -5.47 22.40 -6.59
C ILE A 15 -4.88 20.99 -6.53
N HIS A 16 -5.54 20.01 -7.15
CA HIS A 16 -5.08 18.62 -7.17
C HIS A 16 -3.68 18.48 -7.77
N HIS A 17 -3.43 19.04 -8.94
CA HIS A 17 -2.12 18.93 -9.64
C HIS A 17 -1.01 19.75 -8.96
N SER A 18 -1.33 20.69 -8.08
CA SER A 18 -0.34 21.50 -7.35
C SER A 18 -0.12 21.04 -5.91
N SER A 19 -0.83 20.00 -5.48
CA SER A 19 -0.75 19.44 -4.13
C SER A 19 -0.03 18.11 -4.14
N LEU A 20 0.60 17.75 -3.02
CA LEU A 20 1.02 16.38 -2.74
C LEU A 20 -0.19 15.63 -2.17
N VAL A 21 -0.73 14.68 -2.93
CA VAL A 21 -1.95 13.96 -2.58
C VAL A 21 -1.58 12.66 -1.86
N VAL A 22 -2.05 12.52 -0.62
CA VAL A 22 -1.78 11.36 0.23
C VAL A 22 -3.08 10.64 0.55
N ASP A 23 -3.14 9.35 0.23
CA ASP A 23 -4.12 8.44 0.81
C ASP A 23 -3.51 7.80 2.06
N THR A 24 -4.11 8.08 3.22
CA THR A 24 -3.57 7.66 4.51
C THR A 24 -3.96 6.24 4.92
N HIS A 25 -4.82 5.56 4.17
CA HIS A 25 -5.25 4.22 4.54
C HIS A 25 -5.92 3.48 3.38
N ASN A 26 -5.35 2.34 2.98
CA ASN A 26 -6.02 1.44 2.06
C ASN A 26 -5.76 -0.06 2.34
N ASP A 27 -6.80 -0.85 2.13
CA ASP A 27 -6.83 -2.31 2.30
C ASP A 27 -6.38 -3.10 1.06
N THR A 28 -5.69 -2.47 0.11
CA THR A 28 -5.40 -3.08 -1.21
C THR A 28 -4.70 -4.43 -1.08
N ILE A 29 -3.83 -4.59 -0.08
CA ILE A 29 -3.06 -5.81 0.17
C ILE A 29 -3.95 -7.01 0.47
N LEU A 30 -5.14 -6.81 1.05
CA LEU A 30 -6.10 -7.88 1.31
C LEU A 30 -6.60 -8.55 0.01
N HIS A 31 -6.55 -7.85 -1.12
CA HIS A 31 -6.90 -8.39 -2.45
C HIS A 31 -5.68 -8.88 -3.25
N VAL A 32 -4.47 -8.50 -2.84
CA VAL A 32 -3.22 -8.88 -3.51
C VAL A 32 -2.63 -10.16 -2.91
N ILE A 33 -2.68 -10.32 -1.58
CA ILE A 33 -2.06 -11.45 -0.87
C ILE A 33 -2.49 -12.82 -1.44
N THR A 34 -1.52 -13.63 -1.83
CA THR A 34 -1.75 -14.94 -2.46
C THR A 34 -1.62 -16.11 -1.49
N SER A 35 -0.95 -15.92 -0.34
CA SER A 35 -0.73 -16.99 0.63
C SER A 35 -2.04 -17.39 1.35
N PRO A 36 -2.34 -18.70 1.48
CA PRO A 36 -3.45 -19.19 2.32
C PRO A 36 -3.08 -19.19 3.82
N PRO A 37 -4.06 -19.37 4.73
CA PRO A 37 -5.50 -19.43 4.48
C PRO A 37 -6.08 -18.04 4.21
N PHE A 38 -7.21 -17.99 3.50
CA PHE A 38 -7.96 -16.76 3.28
C PHE A 38 -9.12 -16.70 4.27
N VAL A 39 -9.16 -15.64 5.06
CA VAL A 39 -10.29 -15.38 5.96
C VAL A 39 -11.03 -14.16 5.48
N THR A 40 -12.31 -14.33 5.18
CA THR A 40 -13.25 -13.26 4.85
C THR A 40 -14.24 -13.13 5.99
N SER A 41 -14.63 -11.90 6.33
CA SER A 41 -15.61 -11.62 7.38
C SER A 41 -17.06 -12.03 7.01
N GLY A 42 -17.27 -12.82 5.95
CA GLY A 42 -18.59 -13.21 5.47
C GLY A 42 -18.59 -14.43 4.53
N ASN A 43 -19.79 -14.94 4.23
CA ASN A 43 -20.05 -16.17 3.44
C ASN A 43 -19.75 -16.05 1.93
N GLY A 44 -18.95 -15.07 1.52
CA GLY A 44 -18.63 -14.83 0.11
C GLY A 44 -17.51 -15.74 -0.39
N ALA A 45 -17.53 -16.05 -1.69
CA ALA A 45 -16.38 -16.64 -2.37
C ALA A 45 -15.15 -15.72 -2.23
N PRO A 46 -13.92 -16.27 -2.22
CA PRO A 46 -12.71 -15.46 -2.21
C PRO A 46 -12.73 -14.47 -3.37
N VAL A 47 -12.45 -13.19 -3.10
CA VAL A 47 -12.27 -12.19 -4.16
C VAL A 47 -11.08 -12.64 -5.03
N PRO A 48 -11.18 -12.54 -6.38
CA PRO A 48 -10.07 -12.88 -7.25
C PRO A 48 -8.81 -12.10 -6.88
N ARG A 49 -7.68 -12.81 -6.80
CA ARG A 49 -6.39 -12.20 -6.54
C ARG A 49 -5.94 -11.37 -7.74
N ARG A 50 -5.24 -10.28 -7.46
CA ARG A 50 -4.77 -9.32 -8.46
C ARG A 50 -3.36 -8.83 -8.13
N SER A 51 -2.65 -8.35 -9.14
CA SER A 51 -1.40 -7.60 -8.96
C SER A 51 -1.69 -6.11 -8.76
N LEU A 52 -0.79 -5.40 -8.08
CA LEU A 52 -0.77 -3.96 -7.91
C LEU A 52 -0.38 -3.22 -9.20
N GLY A 53 0.44 -3.85 -10.04
CA GLY A 53 0.94 -3.28 -11.30
C GLY A 53 -0.08 -3.20 -12.43
N GLU A 54 -1.18 -3.96 -12.32
CA GLU A 54 -2.18 -4.09 -13.37
C GLU A 54 -3.51 -3.44 -12.98
N LYS A 55 -4.16 -2.82 -13.97
CA LYS A 55 -5.52 -2.32 -13.81
C LYS A 55 -6.47 -3.52 -13.70
N SER A 56 -7.08 -3.69 -12.53
CA SER A 56 -8.02 -4.80 -12.29
C SER A 56 -9.46 -4.34 -12.25
N GLU A 57 -10.35 -5.24 -12.64
CA GLU A 57 -11.80 -5.14 -12.45
C GLU A 57 -12.21 -5.28 -10.98
N HIS A 58 -11.28 -5.68 -10.09
CA HIS A 58 -11.50 -5.80 -8.65
C HIS A 58 -10.64 -4.82 -7.84
N GLY A 59 -11.15 -4.42 -6.67
CA GLY A 59 -10.50 -3.45 -5.79
C GLY A 59 -10.57 -2.02 -6.31
N GLN A 60 -10.07 -1.06 -5.52
CA GLN A 60 -10.18 0.38 -5.79
C GLN A 60 -8.86 1.02 -6.24
N ILE A 61 -7.72 0.41 -5.88
CA ILE A 61 -6.38 0.96 -6.08
C ILE A 61 -5.51 -0.04 -6.83
N ASP A 62 -4.87 0.41 -7.91
CA ASP A 62 -3.70 -0.15 -8.58
C ASP A 62 -2.84 0.99 -9.10
N ILE A 63 -1.59 0.69 -9.46
CA ILE A 63 -0.64 1.66 -9.99
C ILE A 63 -1.20 2.45 -11.19
N PRO A 64 -1.83 1.85 -12.21
CA PRO A 64 -2.42 2.61 -13.31
C PRO A 64 -3.51 3.60 -12.86
N ARG A 65 -4.41 3.20 -11.94
CA ARG A 65 -5.42 4.12 -11.38
C ARG A 65 -4.81 5.20 -10.50
N THR A 66 -3.81 4.88 -9.70
CA THR A 66 -3.11 5.83 -8.83
C THR A 66 -2.40 6.90 -9.66
N GLN A 67 -1.70 6.51 -10.73
CA GLN A 67 -1.07 7.44 -11.67
C GLN A 67 -2.10 8.30 -12.40
N MET A 68 -3.17 7.70 -12.92
CA MET A 68 -4.25 8.43 -13.60
C MET A 68 -4.99 9.39 -12.66
N GLY A 69 -5.16 8.99 -11.40
CA GLY A 69 -5.81 9.80 -10.37
C GLY A 69 -4.90 10.85 -9.74
N GLY A 70 -3.59 10.87 -10.04
CA GLY A 70 -2.62 11.80 -9.47
C GLY A 70 -2.53 11.70 -7.95
N VAL A 71 -2.43 10.48 -7.42
CA VAL A 71 -2.17 10.25 -5.99
C VAL A 71 -0.69 9.93 -5.81
N ASP A 72 0.00 10.74 -5.01
CA ASP A 72 1.46 10.70 -4.90
C ASP A 72 1.96 9.72 -3.84
N CYS A 73 1.19 9.54 -2.77
CA CYS A 73 1.57 8.67 -1.65
C CYS A 73 0.40 7.83 -1.17
N LEU A 74 0.67 6.54 -0.93
CA LEU A 74 -0.29 5.56 -0.44
C LEU A 74 0.24 4.90 0.83
N LEU A 75 -0.57 4.91 1.89
CA LEU A 75 -0.32 4.14 3.11
C LEU A 75 -1.06 2.80 3.03
N PHE A 76 -0.31 1.72 2.82
CA PHE A 76 -0.83 0.36 2.68
C PHE A 76 -0.99 -0.28 4.05
N ALA A 77 -2.25 -0.53 4.44
CA ALA A 77 -2.61 -1.13 5.71
C ALA A 77 -2.39 -2.65 5.68
N MET A 78 -1.47 -3.13 6.51
CA MET A 78 -1.28 -4.55 6.80
C MET A 78 -2.25 -4.96 7.90
N TYR A 79 -3.52 -5.12 7.54
CA TYR A 79 -4.56 -5.62 8.45
C TYR A 79 -4.55 -7.14 8.55
N VAL A 80 -4.48 -7.66 9.77
CA VAL A 80 -4.60 -9.09 10.05
C VAL A 80 -5.83 -9.37 10.90
N SER A 81 -6.80 -10.09 10.32
CA SER A 81 -8.01 -10.47 11.04
C SER A 81 -7.70 -11.26 12.33
N PRO A 82 -8.40 -11.00 13.44
CA PRO A 82 -8.23 -11.73 14.69
C PRO A 82 -8.57 -13.24 14.57
N LEU A 83 -9.27 -13.64 13.50
CA LEU A 83 -9.62 -15.02 13.20
C LEU A 83 -8.42 -15.89 12.79
N TYR A 84 -7.31 -15.28 12.36
CA TYR A 84 -6.08 -16.02 12.13
C TYR A 84 -5.48 -16.49 13.47
N SER A 85 -5.08 -17.75 13.53
CA SER A 85 -4.36 -18.32 14.68
C SER A 85 -2.89 -17.88 14.70
N SER A 86 -2.24 -17.82 13.53
CA SER A 86 -0.85 -17.39 13.37
C SER A 86 -0.78 -15.98 12.78
N ARG A 87 -1.05 -14.96 13.60
CA ARG A 87 -1.24 -13.57 13.15
C ARG A 87 0.06 -12.90 12.72
N LEU A 88 1.15 -13.14 13.45
CA LEU A 88 2.48 -12.66 13.06
C LEU A 88 2.90 -13.23 11.70
N LEU A 89 2.75 -14.55 11.50
CA LEU A 89 3.04 -15.18 10.22
C LEU A 89 2.19 -14.57 9.10
N ARG A 90 0.92 -14.24 9.37
CA ARG A 90 0.06 -13.61 8.38
C ARG A 90 0.55 -12.21 8.01
N LEU A 91 1.00 -11.41 8.98
CA LEU A 91 1.62 -10.11 8.72
C LEU A 91 2.86 -10.27 7.82
N VAL A 92 3.76 -11.20 8.15
CA VAL A 92 4.96 -11.49 7.34
C VAL A 92 4.60 -11.85 5.90
N GLN A 93 3.57 -12.69 5.67
CA GLN A 93 3.10 -13.01 4.32
C GLN A 93 2.57 -11.80 3.55
N MET A 94 1.93 -10.85 4.24
CA MET A 94 1.45 -9.61 3.63
C MET A 94 2.61 -8.69 3.24
N LEU A 95 3.60 -8.55 4.11
CA LEU A 95 4.82 -7.80 3.84
C LEU A 95 5.58 -8.40 2.66
N ASP A 96 5.79 -9.71 2.65
CA ASP A 96 6.46 -10.43 1.55
C ASP A 96 5.74 -10.21 0.21
N THR A 97 4.42 -10.40 0.19
CA THR A 97 3.63 -10.15 -1.03
C THR A 97 3.74 -8.69 -1.50
N PHE A 98 3.66 -7.74 -0.57
CA PHE A 98 3.79 -6.32 -0.90
C PHE A 98 5.16 -5.99 -1.49
N ASN A 99 6.23 -6.52 -0.92
CA ASN A 99 7.58 -6.30 -1.42
C ASN A 99 7.76 -6.87 -2.82
N ILE A 100 7.27 -8.09 -3.09
CA ILE A 100 7.29 -8.68 -4.42
C ILE A 100 6.57 -7.78 -5.43
N GLU A 101 5.41 -7.23 -5.06
CA GLU A 101 4.69 -6.30 -5.94
C GLU A 101 5.46 -5.00 -6.19
N VAL A 102 6.12 -4.43 -5.17
CA VAL A 102 6.96 -3.25 -5.35
C VAL A 102 8.18 -3.58 -6.23
N GLU A 103 8.83 -4.72 -6.01
CA GLU A 103 9.98 -5.19 -6.81
C GLU A 103 9.60 -5.41 -8.29
N ASN A 104 8.40 -5.91 -8.56
CA ASN A 104 7.88 -6.05 -9.91
C ASN A 104 7.53 -4.69 -10.57
N ASN A 105 7.49 -3.60 -9.81
CA ASN A 105 7.03 -2.28 -10.23
C ASN A 105 7.99 -1.13 -9.85
N LEU A 106 9.30 -1.41 -9.76
CA LEU A 106 10.32 -0.44 -9.30
C LEU A 106 10.38 0.85 -10.13
N ASP A 107 9.84 0.85 -11.34
CA ASP A 107 9.75 2.03 -12.21
C ASP A 107 8.66 3.01 -11.80
N THR A 108 7.63 2.55 -11.10
CA THR A 108 6.41 3.34 -10.83
C THR A 108 6.16 3.57 -9.35
N ILE A 109 6.63 2.70 -8.46
CA ILE A 109 6.39 2.78 -7.01
C ILE A 109 7.68 2.51 -6.22
N SER A 110 7.79 3.06 -5.01
CA SER A 110 8.92 2.78 -4.10
C SER A 110 8.52 2.92 -2.63
N ILE A 111 9.09 2.09 -1.76
CA ILE A 111 8.84 2.15 -0.31
C ILE A 111 9.55 3.37 0.29
N ALA A 112 8.81 4.14 1.08
CA ALA A 112 9.31 5.27 1.85
C ALA A 112 8.96 5.11 3.33
N THR A 113 9.94 5.39 4.20
CA THR A 113 9.85 5.26 5.67
C THR A 113 9.98 6.61 6.39
N SER A 114 10.18 7.69 5.64
CA SER A 114 10.30 9.05 6.17
C SER A 114 9.73 10.08 5.21
N TYR A 115 9.48 11.29 5.72
CA TYR A 115 9.04 12.43 4.92
C TYR A 115 10.01 12.74 3.77
N ASP A 116 11.32 12.68 4.02
CA ASP A 116 12.34 12.94 3.01
C ASP A 116 12.32 11.89 1.91
N GLU A 117 12.11 10.62 2.28
CA GLU A 117 11.97 9.52 1.30
C GLU A 117 10.68 9.65 0.48
N ILE A 118 9.56 10.03 1.09
CA ILE A 118 8.31 10.31 0.38
C ILE A 118 8.55 11.43 -0.64
N THR A 119 9.08 12.55 -0.18
CA THR A 119 9.34 13.73 -1.03
C THR A 119 10.30 13.41 -2.17
N LYS A 120 11.38 12.66 -1.91
CA LYS A 120 12.34 12.22 -2.93
C LYS A 120 11.70 11.29 -3.96
N THR A 121 10.87 10.35 -3.51
CA THR A 121 10.20 9.37 -4.37
C THR A 121 9.23 10.07 -5.33
N VAL A 122 8.40 10.98 -4.80
CA VAL A 122 7.45 11.77 -5.59
C VAL A 122 8.16 12.68 -6.59
N LYS A 123 9.25 13.35 -6.18
CA LYS A 123 10.09 14.17 -7.09
C LYS A 123 10.69 13.36 -8.23
N ASN A 124 10.93 12.06 -8.03
CA ASN A 124 11.41 11.15 -9.06
C ASN A 124 10.29 10.59 -9.94
N GLY A 125 9.06 11.10 -9.83
CA GLY A 125 7.91 10.70 -10.64
C GLY A 125 7.32 9.33 -10.27
N LYS A 126 7.59 8.85 -9.04
CA LYS A 126 7.08 7.58 -8.54
C LYS A 126 6.05 7.78 -7.43
N ILE A 127 5.19 6.79 -7.26
CA ILE A 127 4.31 6.68 -6.10
C ILE A 127 5.14 6.32 -4.87
N ALA A 128 5.02 7.10 -3.81
CA ALA A 128 5.58 6.77 -2.50
C ALA A 128 4.66 5.80 -1.77
N ALA A 129 5.17 4.64 -1.40
CA ALA A 129 4.41 3.63 -0.67
C ALA A 129 4.90 3.55 0.78
N VAL A 130 3.99 3.70 1.73
CA VAL A 130 4.29 3.61 3.15
C VAL A 130 3.59 2.37 3.70
N ILE A 131 4.32 1.50 4.38
CA ILE A 131 3.74 0.33 5.04
C ILE A 131 3.21 0.76 6.41
N THR A 132 1.96 0.42 6.71
CA THR A 132 1.38 0.59 8.05
C THR A 132 0.87 -0.76 8.56
N VAL A 133 0.90 -0.97 9.88
CA VAL A 133 0.26 -2.12 10.50
C VAL A 133 -1.06 -1.65 11.10
N GLU A 134 -2.17 -2.23 10.64
CA GLU A 134 -3.50 -1.94 11.18
C GLU A 134 -3.89 -3.01 12.19
N GLY A 135 -4.12 -2.58 13.42
CA GLY A 135 -4.40 -3.47 14.54
C GLY A 135 -3.13 -3.96 15.24
N GLY A 136 -3.26 -4.24 16.54
CA GLY A 136 -2.17 -4.75 17.38
C GLY A 136 -2.09 -6.28 17.42
N GLU A 137 -3.02 -6.96 16.76
CA GLU A 137 -3.23 -8.40 16.83
C GLU A 137 -1.99 -9.21 16.40
N PRO A 138 -1.25 -8.85 15.32
CA PRO A 138 -0.01 -9.53 14.96
C PRO A 138 1.09 -9.43 16.02
N LEU A 139 1.06 -8.37 16.83
CA LEU A 139 2.10 -8.11 17.83
C LEU A 139 1.93 -8.97 19.08
N GLU A 140 0.73 -9.51 19.32
CA GLU A 140 0.39 -10.36 20.48
C GLU A 140 0.76 -9.73 21.84
N GLY A 141 0.76 -8.39 21.93
CA GLY A 141 1.16 -7.66 23.14
C GLY A 141 2.67 -7.71 23.45
N LYS A 142 3.50 -8.14 22.50
CA LYS A 142 4.96 -8.25 22.64
C LYS A 142 5.65 -7.09 21.94
N ILE A 143 6.50 -6.36 22.66
CA ILE A 143 7.24 -5.22 22.12
C ILE A 143 8.34 -5.66 21.15
N GLU A 144 8.85 -6.88 21.33
CA GLU A 144 9.85 -7.48 20.46
C GLU A 144 9.31 -7.67 19.06
N SER A 145 8.06 -8.13 18.92
CA SER A 145 7.37 -8.22 17.64
C SER A 145 7.35 -6.85 16.95
N LEU A 146 6.93 -5.79 17.66
CA LEU A 146 6.89 -4.44 17.09
C LEU A 146 8.26 -3.99 16.57
N ARG A 147 9.33 -4.18 17.35
CA ARG A 147 10.68 -3.77 16.95
C ARG A 147 11.16 -4.56 15.74
N ASN A 148 10.90 -5.86 15.69
CA ASN A 148 11.29 -6.70 14.56
C ASN A 148 10.59 -6.25 13.28
N GLU A 149 9.27 -6.02 13.32
CA GLU A 149 8.54 -5.55 12.13
C GLU A 149 9.03 -4.18 11.64
N LEU A 150 9.32 -3.25 12.57
CA LEU A 150 9.87 -1.93 12.19
C LEU A 150 11.25 -2.03 11.54
N ASN A 151 12.13 -2.89 12.08
CA ASN A 151 13.46 -3.10 11.52
C ASN A 151 13.37 -3.75 10.13
N GLU A 152 12.48 -4.73 9.96
CA GLU A 152 12.26 -5.42 8.69
C GLU A 152 11.78 -4.44 7.60
N ILE A 153 10.81 -3.58 7.91
CA ILE A 153 10.33 -2.54 6.99
C ILE A 153 11.46 -1.58 6.58
N GLN A 154 12.33 -1.18 7.52
CA GLN A 154 13.47 -0.32 7.23
C GLN A 154 14.52 -1.00 6.36
N GLU A 155 14.81 -2.28 6.62
CA GLU A 155 15.77 -3.07 5.86
C GLU A 155 15.29 -3.29 4.42
N GLN A 156 14.04 -3.72 4.25
CA GLN A 156 13.42 -3.94 2.94
C GLN A 156 13.37 -2.66 2.10
N SER A 157 13.00 -1.53 2.73
CA SER A 157 13.03 -0.22 2.09
C SER A 157 14.44 0.13 1.58
N SER A 158 15.48 -0.24 2.33
CA SER A 158 16.88 -0.01 1.94
C SER A 158 17.32 -0.93 0.80
N GLN A 159 17.03 -2.24 0.88
CA GLN A 159 17.39 -3.21 -0.17
C GLN A 159 16.73 -2.89 -1.52
N ILE A 160 15.45 -2.53 -1.53
CA ILE A 160 14.72 -2.15 -2.75
C ILE A 160 15.37 -0.94 -3.44
N ARG A 161 15.93 0.01 -2.67
CA ARG A 161 16.63 1.17 -3.23
C ARG A 161 17.95 0.82 -3.87
N GLU A 162 18.72 -0.10 -3.27
CA GLU A 162 20.02 -0.52 -3.78
C GLU A 162 19.92 -1.28 -5.10
N ARG A 163 18.87 -2.09 -5.30
CA ARG A 163 18.65 -2.85 -6.55
C ARG A 163 18.40 -1.99 -7.79
N LYS A 164 18.22 -0.68 -7.64
CA LYS A 164 17.98 0.26 -8.74
C LYS A 164 19.12 1.27 -8.97
N ALA A 165 20.17 1.24 -8.15
CA ALA A 165 21.38 2.04 -8.32
C ALA A 165 22.38 1.35 -9.25
#